data_AF-A0A7J5R7G8-F1
#
_entry.id   AF-A0A7J5R7G8-F1
#
_cell.length_a   1.000
_cell.length_b   1.000
_cell.length_c   1.000
_cell.angle_alpha   90.00
_cell.angle_beta   90.00
_cell.angle_gamma   90.00
#
_symmetry.space_group_name_H-M   'P 1'
#
loop_
_entity.id
_entity.type
_entity.pdbx_description
1 polymer ?
#
loop_
_entity_poly.entity_id
_entity_poly.type
_entity_poly.pdbx_seq_one_letter_code
_entity_poly.pdbx_strand_id
1 'polypeptide(L)' 'MGIEPVEVQEFGNMHRPLTDLLARRYENRGFSFITTNLVPQQIRKLYGDRIADRLNEMVDKIVFDNPSFRK' A
#
# COMPACT_ATOMS: atom_id res chain seq x y z
N MET A 1 -9.15 -3.35 15.81
CA MET A 1 -8.40 -2.43 14.94
C MET A 1 -8.80 -2.77 13.51
N GLY A 2 -9.33 -1.80 12.77
CA GLY A 2 -9.80 -1.99 11.40
C GLY A 2 -8.62 -2.04 10.44
N ILE A 3 -8.03 -3.22 10.25
CA ILE A 3 -7.14 -3.48 9.12
C ILE A 3 -8.08 -3.77 7.95
N GLU A 4 -7.99 -2.98 6.88
CA GLU A 4 -8.75 -3.29 5.67
C GLU A 4 -8.40 -4.70 5.20
N PRO A 5 -9.41 -5.54 4.89
CA PRO A 5 -9.17 -6.90 4.43
C PRO A 5 -8.34 -6.88 3.14
N VAL A 6 -7.25 -7.65 3.14
CA VAL A 6 -6.35 -7.79 1.97
C VAL A 6 -7.11 -8.36 0.77
N GLU A 7 -8.10 -9.22 1.04
CA GLU A 7 -8.98 -9.84 0.05
C GLU A 7 -10.44 -9.61 0.45
N VAL A 8 -11.21 -9.03 -0.46
CA VAL A 8 -12.65 -8.82 -0.33
C VAL A 8 -13.33 -9.73 -1.34
N GLN A 9 -14.31 -10.53 -0.90
CA GLN A 9 -15.12 -11.33 -1.80
C GLN A 9 -16.39 -10.55 -2.16
N GLU A 10 -16.55 -10.20 -3.43
CA GLU A 10 -17.79 -9.62 -3.97
C GLU A 10 -18.34 -10.54 -5.06
N PHE A 11 -19.60 -10.97 -4.92
CA PHE A 11 -20.31 -11.79 -5.91
C PHE A 11 -19.54 -13.03 -6.41
N GLY A 12 -18.76 -13.66 -5.52
CA GLY A 12 -17.95 -14.84 -5.85
C GLY A 12 -16.56 -14.54 -6.43
N ASN A 13 -16.25 -13.29 -6.76
CA ASN A 13 -14.92 -12.87 -7.17
C ASN A 13 -14.09 -12.39 -5.97
N MET A 14 -12.84 -12.82 -5.92
CA MET A 14 -11.89 -12.39 -4.90
C MET A 14 -11.13 -11.17 -5.41
N HIS A 15 -11.33 -10.02 -4.77
CA HIS A 15 -10.72 -8.75 -5.11
C HIS A 15 -9.66 -8.35 -4.10
N ARG A 16 -8.56 -7.77 -4.60
CA ARG A 16 -7.51 -7.16 -3.78
C ARG A 16 -7.57 -5.65 -3.98
N PRO A 17 -8.51 -4.95 -3.32
CA PRO A 17 -8.87 -3.57 -3.67
C PRO A 17 -7.68 -2.61 -3.63
N LEU A 18 -6.76 -2.80 -2.67
CA LEU A 18 -5.59 -1.95 -2.54
C LEU A 18 -4.55 -2.21 -3.64
N THR A 19 -4.44 -3.46 -4.11
CA THR A 19 -3.57 -3.83 -5.24
C THR A 19 -4.10 -3.22 -6.53
N ASP A 20 -5.40 -3.34 -6.77
CA ASP A 20 -6.08 -2.82 -7.95
C ASP A 20 -6.04 -1.28 -7.97
N LEU A 21 -6.25 -0.64 -6.81
CA LEU A 21 -6.16 0.80 -6.66
C LEU A 21 -4.74 1.30 -6.97
N LEU A 22 -3.71 0.67 -6.40
CA LEU A 22 -2.31 1.05 -6.65
C LEU A 22 -1.92 0.83 -8.12
N ALA A 23 -2.39 -0.26 -8.74
CA ALA A 23 -2.18 -0.49 -10.16
C ALA A 23 -2.81 0.61 -11.03
N ARG A 24 -4.07 0.99 -10.75
CA ARG A 24 -4.75 2.07 -11.46
C ARG A 24 -4.10 3.44 -11.23
N ARG A 25 -3.61 3.71 -10.01
CA ARG A 25 -2.88 4.95 -9.71
C ARG A 25 -1.56 5.03 -10.48
N TYR A 26 -0.85 3.91 -10.59
CA TYR A 26 0.37 3.79 -11.40
C TYR A 26 0.09 4.10 -12.88
N GLU A 27 -0.93 3.48 -13.46
CA GLU A 27 -1.29 3.66 -14.88
C GLU A 27 -1.66 5.12 -15.22
N ASN A 28 -2.39 5.78 -14.31
CA ASN A 28 -2.83 7.16 -14.50
C ASN A 28 -1.76 8.19 -14.15
N ARG A 29 -0.56 7.78 -13.67
CA ARG A 29 0.52 8.65 -13.17
C ARG A 29 0.01 9.75 -12.22
N GLY A 30 -1.00 9.44 -11.43
CA GLY A 30 -1.66 10.39 -10.55
C GLY A 30 -0.84 10.66 -9.29
N PHE A 31 -0.68 11.93 -8.94
CA PHE A 31 -0.03 12.33 -7.69
C PHE A 31 -0.78 11.73 -6.47
N SER A 32 -0.03 11.04 -5.61
CA SER A 32 -0.59 10.27 -4.49
C SER A 32 0.26 10.44 -3.24
N PHE A 33 -0.38 10.61 -2.08
CA PHE A 33 0.25 10.53 -0.77
C PHE A 33 -0.14 9.22 -0.09
N ILE A 34 0.85 8.52 0.47
CA ILE A 34 0.66 7.26 1.18
C ILE A 34 1.39 7.35 2.50
N THR A 35 0.72 7.03 3.59
CA THR A 35 1.32 6.85 4.91
C THR A 35 1.09 5.41 5.36
N THR A 36 2.14 4.79 5.89
CA THR A 36 2.06 3.41 6.37
C THR A 36 3.01 3.22 7.54
N ASN A 37 2.59 2.39 8.49
CA ASN A 37 3.44 1.97 9.61
C ASN A 37 4.28 0.74 9.25
N LEU A 38 4.22 0.28 7.99
CA LEU A 38 4.93 -0.90 7.52
C LEU A 38 6.30 -0.53 6.96
N VAL A 39 7.31 -1.33 7.30
CA VAL A 39 8.62 -1.21 6.64
C VAL A 39 8.57 -1.77 5.21
N PRO A 40 9.45 -1.33 4.29
CA PRO A 40 9.41 -1.76 2.89
C PRO A 40 9.41 -3.29 2.69
N GLN A 41 10.09 -4.03 3.56
CA GLN A 41 10.12 -5.51 3.55
C GLN A 41 8.75 -6.13 3.85
N GLN A 42 7.97 -5.52 4.75
CA GLN A 42 6.62 -5.95 5.06
C GLN A 42 5.65 -5.64 3.92
N ILE A 43 5.83 -4.51 3.24
CA ILE A 43 5.06 -4.14 2.05
C ILE A 43 5.24 -5.19 0.94
N ARG A 44 6.49 -5.60 0.66
CA ARG A 44 6.79 -6.68 -0.30
C ARG A 44 6.10 -8.00 0.06
N LYS A 45 6.14 -8.37 1.35
CA LYS A 45 5.48 -9.60 1.82
C LYS A 45 3.95 -9.54 1.70
N LEU A 46 3.35 -8.36 1.88
CA LEU A 46 1.90 -8.20 1.89
C LEU A 46 1.30 -8.04 0.48
N TYR A 47 1.93 -7.23 -0.37
CA TYR A 47 1.39 -6.87 -1.69
C TYR A 47 2.15 -7.52 -2.87
N GLY A 48 3.25 -8.20 -2.60
CA GLY A 48 4.10 -8.81 -3.62
C GLY A 48 5.11 -7.83 -4.23
N ASP A 49 6.14 -8.39 -4.87
CA ASP A 49 7.27 -7.62 -5.39
C ASP A 49 6.86 -6.61 -6.47
N ARG A 50 5.95 -6.99 -7.37
CA ARG A 50 5.50 -6.13 -8.45
C ARG A 50 4.86 -4.82 -7.97
N ILE A 51 4.06 -4.87 -6.89
CA ILE A 51 3.44 -3.66 -6.33
C ILE A 51 4.48 -2.85 -5.56
N ALA A 52 5.37 -3.51 -4.83
CA ALA A 52 6.42 -2.83 -4.11
C ALA A 52 7.38 -2.08 -5.06
N ASP A 53 7.71 -2.66 -6.22
CA ASP A 53 8.56 -2.01 -7.22
C ASP A 53 7.87 -0.79 -7.83
N ARG A 54 6.58 -0.91 -8.20
CA ARG A 54 5.77 0.24 -8.66
C ARG A 54 5.69 1.36 -7.61
N LEU A 55 5.56 1.01 -6.33
CA LEU A 55 5.58 2.00 -5.25
C LEU A 55 6.93 2.71 -5.18
N ASN A 56 8.06 1.98 -5.31
CA ASN A 56 9.38 2.61 -5.32
C ASN A 56 9.59 3.55 -6.52
N GLU A 57 8.90 3.32 -7.64
CA GLU A 57 8.94 4.21 -8.80
C GLU A 57 8.00 5.42 -8.67
N MET A 58 6.85 5.25 -8.01
CA MET A 58 5.82 6.29 -7.91
C MET A 58 6.05 7.30 -6.78
N VAL A 59 6.66 6.88 -5.67
CA VAL A 59 6.75 7.70 -4.45
C VAL A 59 8.17 7.85 -3.95
N ASP A 60 8.45 9.00 -3.34
CA ASP A 60 9.65 9.18 -2.54
C ASP A 60 9.43 8.72 -1.09
N LYS A 61 10.43 8.09 -0.49
CA LYS A 61 10.31 7.44 0.83
C LYS A 61 10.82 8.36 1.93
N ILE A 62 9.90 8.78 2.80
CA ILE A 62 10.21 9.54 4.02
C ILE A 62 9.99 8.62 5.22
N VAL A 63 11.06 8.35 5.97
CA VAL A 63 11.01 7.49 7.17
C VAL A 63 10.89 8.38 8.40
N PHE A 64 9.87 8.13 9.21
CA PHE A 64 9.68 8.79 10.51
C PHE A 64 10.22 7.89 11.63
N ASP A 65 11.16 8.40 12.41
CA ASP A 65 11.76 7.72 13.58
C ASP A 65 11.31 8.34 14.92
N ASN A 66 10.39 9.31 14.87
CA ASN A 66 9.87 9.98 16.06
C ASN A 66 9.15 9.03 17.03
N PRO A 67 9.28 9.26 18.36
CA PRO A 67 8.50 8.55 19.35
C PRO A 67 7.00 8.89 19.24
N SER A 68 6.15 8.00 19.76
CA SER A 68 4.70 8.19 19.76
C SER A 68 4.31 9.54 20.38
N PHE A 69 3.56 10.34 19.61
CA PHE A 69 3.03 11.62 20.07
C PHE A 69 1.82 11.49 21.02
N ARG A 70 1.30 10.27 21.22
CA ARG A 70 0.21 10.00 22.17
C ARG A 70 0.81 9.95 23.58
N LYS A 71 0.70 11.06 24.34
CA LYS A 71 0.84 11.09 25.79
C LYS A 71 -0.48 10.72 26.45
#